data_AF-A0A0V0R128-F1
#
_entry.id   AF-A0A0V0R128-F1
#
_cell.length_a   1.000
_cell.length_b   1.000
_cell.length_c   1.000
_cell.angle_alpha   90.00
_cell.angle_beta   90.00
_cell.angle_gamma   90.00
#
_symmetry.space_group_name_H-M   'P 1'
#
loop_
_entity.id
_entity.type
_entity.pdbx_description
1 polymer ?
#
loop_
_entity_poly.entity_id
_entity_poly.type
_entity_poly.pdbx_seq_one_letter_code
_entity_poly.pdbx_strand_id
1 'polypeptide(L)'
;MLITKKKQGCKGITNKGLDYFFQDLPSDLKEFDLNLIKSSIKLTDEAFDHLKQSLFINSVEKFSFAYSCDTMKNYSLYTHDVLLKISQCYMPCLKYLSLDLKDCISIKSDSLDIMAYELPSQLKHLQINIDNCEDINDENLNHFLKNIKPSLTGLTLFGRKSLYQLLQEEDK
;
A
#
# COMPACT_ATOMS: atom_id res chain seq x y z
N MET A 1 -18.35 9.40 -14.92
CA MET A 1 -17.24 10.39 -14.99
C MET A 1 -16.14 9.86 -14.08
N LEU A 2 -14.96 9.53 -14.61
CA LEU A 2 -13.84 9.07 -13.77
C LEU A 2 -13.14 10.30 -13.19
N ILE A 3 -13.37 10.61 -11.92
CA ILE A 3 -12.64 11.66 -11.21
C ILE A 3 -11.37 11.02 -10.64
N THR A 4 -10.23 11.28 -11.28
CA THR A 4 -8.91 10.94 -10.73
C THR A 4 -8.27 12.20 -10.18
N LYS A 5 -8.01 12.24 -8.86
CA LYS A 5 -7.19 13.29 -8.22
C LYS A 5 -5.79 12.73 -8.00
N LYS A 6 -4.78 13.30 -8.68
CA LYS A 6 -3.36 13.01 -8.43
C LYS A 6 -2.69 14.24 -7.80
N LYS A 7 -2.02 14.05 -6.66
CA LYS A 7 -1.26 15.11 -5.98
C LYS A 7 0.14 14.58 -5.68
N GLN A 8 1.19 15.28 -6.14
CA GLN A 8 2.59 14.90 -5.90
C GLN A 8 3.36 16.06 -5.25
N GLY A 9 4.31 15.75 -4.37
CA GLY A 9 5.40 16.66 -3.98
C GLY A 9 5.00 17.94 -3.23
N CYS A 10 3.92 17.91 -2.46
CA CYS A 10 3.42 19.11 -1.79
C CYS A 10 4.19 19.38 -0.47
N LYS A 11 5.21 20.23 -0.54
CA LYS A 11 5.84 20.81 0.65
C LYS A 11 4.78 21.60 1.44
N GLY A 12 4.61 21.27 2.72
CA GLY A 12 3.72 22.00 3.64
C GLY A 12 2.30 21.47 3.81
N ILE A 13 1.92 20.35 3.18
CA ILE A 13 0.71 19.65 3.64
C ILE A 13 1.02 19.06 5.02
N THR A 14 0.10 19.23 5.96
CA THR A 14 0.13 18.66 7.31
C THR A 14 -0.94 17.57 7.42
N ASN A 15 -0.97 16.81 8.51
CA ASN A 15 -2.06 15.85 8.75
C ASN A 15 -3.43 16.51 8.72
N LYS A 16 -3.58 17.72 9.28
CA LYS A 16 -4.82 18.50 9.17
C LYS A 16 -5.21 18.76 7.70
N GLY A 17 -4.23 19.04 6.85
CA GLY A 17 -4.45 19.22 5.42
C GLY A 17 -4.92 17.93 4.72
N LEU A 18 -4.47 16.77 5.20
CA LEU A 18 -4.96 15.47 4.74
C LEU A 18 -6.36 15.17 5.28
N ASP A 19 -6.64 15.50 6.54
CA ASP A 19 -7.96 15.32 7.14
C ASP A 19 -9.03 16.07 6.35
N TYR A 20 -8.80 17.37 6.07
CA TYR A 20 -9.70 18.15 5.21
C TYR A 20 -9.83 17.54 3.80
N PHE A 21 -8.72 17.06 3.24
CA PHE A 21 -8.75 16.45 1.92
C PHE A 21 -9.57 15.15 1.89
N PHE A 22 -9.50 14.33 2.93
CA PHE A 22 -10.25 13.08 3.03
C PHE A 22 -11.74 13.32 3.27
N GLN A 23 -12.10 14.32 4.07
CA GLN A 23 -13.49 14.73 4.31
C GLN A 23 -14.21 15.17 3.02
N ASP A 24 -13.48 15.75 2.07
CA ASP A 24 -14.01 16.27 0.80
C ASP A 24 -13.80 15.33 -0.41
N LEU A 25 -13.59 14.04 -0.18
CA LEU A 25 -13.53 13.07 -1.27
C LEU A 25 -14.92 12.88 -1.90
N PRO A 26 -15.04 12.88 -3.25
CA PRO A 26 -16.32 12.68 -3.91
C PRO A 26 -16.96 11.32 -3.58
N SER A 27 -18.27 11.29 -3.33
CA SER A 27 -19.04 10.06 -3.04
C SER A 27 -18.98 9.00 -4.13
N ASP A 28 -18.70 9.41 -5.37
CA ASP A 28 -18.60 8.55 -6.55
C ASP A 28 -17.15 8.20 -6.93
N LEU A 29 -16.17 8.49 -6.07
CA LEU A 29 -14.76 8.25 -6.31
C LEU A 29 -14.46 6.75 -6.44
N LYS A 30 -14.09 6.31 -7.64
CA LYS A 30 -13.75 4.91 -7.93
C LYS A 30 -12.28 4.58 -7.83
N GLU A 31 -11.43 5.57 -8.07
CA GLU A 31 -9.98 5.41 -8.10
C GLU A 31 -9.34 6.49 -7.24
N PHE A 32 -8.51 6.08 -6.29
CA PHE A 32 -7.82 6.97 -5.38
C PHE A 32 -6.32 6.67 -5.37
N ASP A 33 -5.52 7.70 -5.64
CA ASP A 33 -4.06 7.63 -5.70
C ASP A 33 -3.47 8.63 -4.70
N LEU A 34 -2.93 8.11 -3.60
CA LEU A 34 -2.27 8.86 -2.55
C LEU A 34 -0.76 8.69 -2.65
N ASN A 35 -0.10 9.64 -3.31
CA ASN A 35 1.33 9.65 -3.47
C ASN A 35 2.00 10.64 -2.50
N LEU A 36 2.67 10.10 -1.50
CA LEU A 36 3.43 10.80 -0.48
C LEU A 36 4.94 10.63 -0.66
N ILE A 37 5.40 10.17 -1.83
CA ILE A 37 6.83 10.14 -2.16
C ILE A 37 7.41 11.55 -2.05
N LYS A 38 8.58 11.68 -1.39
CA LYS A 38 9.25 12.96 -1.09
C LYS A 38 8.45 13.89 -0.17
N SER A 39 7.37 13.41 0.43
CA SER A 39 6.65 14.14 1.46
C SER A 39 7.37 14.02 2.79
N SER A 40 7.40 15.11 3.55
CA SER A 40 7.82 15.09 4.96
C SER A 40 6.66 14.75 5.91
N ILE A 41 5.49 14.39 5.37
CA ILE A 41 4.28 14.12 6.15
C ILE A 41 4.41 12.75 6.82
N LYS A 42 4.23 12.77 8.13
CA LYS A 42 4.01 11.58 8.93
C LYS A 42 2.51 11.37 9.10
N LEU A 43 1.95 10.37 8.42
CA LEU A 43 0.55 9.98 8.62
C LEU A 43 0.35 9.54 10.08
N THR A 44 -0.48 10.28 10.81
CA THR A 44 -0.93 9.90 12.15
C THR A 44 -2.05 8.86 12.07
N ASP A 45 -2.33 8.20 13.19
CA ASP A 45 -3.44 7.24 13.32
C ASP A 45 -4.77 7.89 12.93
N GLU A 46 -5.02 9.11 13.42
CA GLU A 46 -6.21 9.90 13.08
C GLU A 46 -6.35 10.15 11.56
N ALA A 47 -5.24 10.49 10.88
CA ALA A 47 -5.27 10.69 9.42
C ALA A 47 -5.57 9.38 8.67
N PHE A 48 -5.11 8.25 9.20
CA PHE A 48 -5.44 6.93 8.67
C PHE A 48 -6.90 6.54 8.91
N ASP A 49 -7.45 6.87 10.08
CA ASP A 49 -8.86 6.60 10.38
C ASP A 49 -9.78 7.40 9.45
N HIS A 50 -9.46 8.67 9.20
CA HIS A 50 -10.19 9.47 8.21
C HIS A 50 -10.02 8.93 6.79
N LEU A 51 -8.82 8.50 6.40
CA LEU A 51 -8.59 7.85 5.11
C LEU A 51 -9.46 6.60 4.99
N LYS A 52 -9.43 5.71 5.99
CA LYS A 52 -10.21 4.47 6.03
C LYS A 52 -11.71 4.74 5.88
N GLN A 53 -12.24 5.68 6.67
CA GLN A 53 -13.64 6.07 6.62
C GLN A 53 -14.02 6.58 5.22
N SER A 54 -13.16 7.39 4.62
CA SER A 54 -13.41 7.98 3.30
C SER A 54 -13.35 6.91 2.19
N LEU A 55 -12.38 6.00 2.23
CA LEU A 55 -12.30 4.89 1.27
C LEU A 55 -13.51 3.95 1.38
N PHE A 56 -14.01 3.73 2.59
CA PHE A 56 -15.21 2.92 2.84
C PHE A 56 -16.46 3.57 2.26
N ILE A 57 -16.72 4.85 2.56
CA ILE A 57 -17.92 5.57 2.11
C ILE A 57 -17.98 5.65 0.59
N ASN A 58 -16.85 5.89 -0.06
CA ASN A 58 -16.80 6.16 -1.50
C ASN A 58 -16.81 4.89 -2.38
N SER A 59 -16.89 3.69 -1.78
CA SER A 59 -16.89 2.42 -2.53
C SER A 59 -15.73 2.33 -3.53
N VAL A 60 -14.54 2.74 -3.09
CA VAL A 60 -13.33 2.80 -3.92
C VAL A 60 -12.98 1.41 -4.44
N GLU A 61 -12.74 1.32 -5.76
CA GLU A 61 -12.41 0.05 -6.43
C GLU A 61 -10.92 -0.09 -6.71
N LYS A 62 -10.21 1.03 -6.88
CA LYS A 62 -8.76 1.06 -7.05
C LYS A 62 -8.11 2.02 -6.06
N PHE A 63 -7.20 1.51 -5.25
CA PHE A 63 -6.41 2.29 -4.32
C PHE A 63 -4.93 2.14 -4.65
N SER A 64 -4.25 3.26 -4.85
CA SER A 64 -2.80 3.33 -4.98
C SER A 64 -2.24 4.17 -3.84
N PHE A 65 -1.25 3.64 -3.15
CA PHE A 65 -0.56 4.31 -2.07
C PHE A 65 0.94 4.25 -2.33
N ALA A 66 1.59 5.41 -2.35
CA ALA A 66 3.03 5.49 -2.57
C ALA A 66 3.68 6.27 -1.43
N TYR A 67 4.65 5.66 -0.76
CA TYR A 67 5.36 6.25 0.37
C TYR A 67 6.83 5.83 0.33
N SER A 68 7.75 6.79 0.44
CA SER A 68 9.19 6.52 0.39
C SER A 68 9.85 6.96 1.69
N CYS A 69 10.66 6.08 2.27
CA CYS A 69 11.36 6.30 3.54
C CYS A 69 12.72 7.01 3.40
N ASP A 70 13.17 7.28 2.16
CA ASP A 70 14.52 7.76 1.85
C ASP A 70 14.96 9.03 2.61
N THR A 71 14.01 9.87 3.00
CA THR A 71 14.33 11.20 3.53
C THR A 71 14.56 11.25 5.03
N MET A 72 14.23 10.20 5.80
CA MET A 72 14.29 10.29 7.26
C MET A 72 14.75 8.99 7.93
N LYS A 73 16.04 8.94 8.28
CA LYS A 73 16.72 7.82 8.99
C LYS A 73 16.08 7.39 10.33
N ASN A 74 15.11 8.14 10.86
CA ASN A 74 14.48 7.90 12.17
C ASN A 74 13.03 7.39 12.10
N TYR A 75 12.50 7.08 10.91
CA TYR A 75 11.07 6.74 10.75
C TYR A 75 10.80 5.25 10.56
N SER A 76 11.74 4.40 10.96
CA SER A 76 11.64 2.95 10.83
C SER A 76 10.40 2.35 11.49
N LEU A 77 9.94 2.91 12.61
CA LEU A 77 8.73 2.43 13.28
C LEU A 77 7.44 2.59 12.46
N TYR A 78 7.39 3.49 11.48
CA TYR A 78 6.11 3.87 10.85
C TYR A 78 5.71 2.99 9.67
N THR A 79 6.65 2.35 8.96
CA THR A 79 6.26 1.64 7.74
C THR A 79 5.51 0.35 8.02
N HIS A 80 5.90 -0.39 9.06
CA HIS A 80 5.18 -1.59 9.49
C HIS A 80 3.73 -1.24 9.85
N ASP A 81 3.52 -0.18 10.64
CA ASP A 81 2.20 0.29 11.05
C ASP A 81 1.35 0.75 9.86
N VAL A 82 1.96 1.39 8.86
CA VAL A 82 1.27 1.84 7.65
C VAL A 82 0.73 0.65 6.86
N LEU A 83 1.55 -0.38 6.64
CA LEU A 83 1.14 -1.60 5.95
C LEU A 83 -0.01 -2.29 6.67
N LEU A 84 0.13 -2.44 8.00
CA LEU A 84 -0.89 -3.05 8.85
C LEU A 84 -2.20 -2.26 8.80
N LYS A 85 -2.15 -0.93 8.87
CA LYS A 85 -3.34 -0.09 8.79
C LYS A 85 -4.02 -0.18 7.45
N ILE A 86 -3.26 -0.18 6.35
CA ILE A 86 -3.82 -0.33 5.00
C ILE A 86 -4.46 -1.72 4.84
N SER A 87 -3.84 -2.79 5.34
CA SER A 87 -4.41 -4.13 5.26
C SER A 87 -5.67 -4.26 6.13
N GLN A 88 -5.72 -3.61 7.28
CA GLN A 88 -6.89 -3.54 8.18
C GLN A 88 -7.98 -2.54 7.72
N CYS A 89 -7.74 -1.79 6.64
CA CYS A 89 -8.78 -0.97 6.03
C CYS A 89 -9.77 -1.88 5.31
N TYR A 90 -10.89 -2.18 5.96
CA TYR A 90 -12.00 -2.88 5.34
C TYR A 90 -12.57 -2.02 4.19
N MET A 91 -12.19 -2.34 2.95
CA MET A 91 -12.64 -1.66 1.75
C MET A 91 -13.45 -2.64 0.90
N PRO A 92 -14.76 -2.82 1.15
CA PRO A 92 -15.58 -3.91 0.61
C PRO A 92 -15.66 -3.95 -0.92
N CYS A 93 -15.33 -2.83 -1.59
CA CYS A 93 -15.36 -2.72 -3.04
C CYS A 93 -13.97 -2.76 -3.71
N LEU A 94 -12.88 -2.86 -2.93
CA LEU A 94 -11.52 -2.75 -3.45
C LEU A 94 -11.15 -3.97 -4.31
N LYS A 95 -10.89 -3.73 -5.59
CA LYS A 95 -10.48 -4.75 -6.58
C LYS A 95 -9.00 -4.64 -6.94
N TYR A 96 -8.42 -3.45 -6.86
CA TYR A 96 -7.03 -3.18 -7.22
C TYR A 96 -6.33 -2.43 -6.08
N LEU A 97 -5.23 -2.99 -5.59
CA LEU A 97 -4.37 -2.37 -4.60
C LEU A 97 -2.97 -2.23 -5.17
N SER A 98 -2.43 -1.03 -5.17
CA SER A 98 -1.04 -0.75 -5.53
C SER A 98 -0.33 -0.09 -4.36
N LEU A 99 0.75 -0.70 -3.88
CA LEU A 99 1.58 -0.18 -2.81
C LEU A 99 2.99 0.07 -3.35
N ASP A 100 3.42 1.31 -3.41
CA ASP A 100 4.80 1.67 -3.67
C ASP A 100 5.50 1.97 -2.34
N LEU A 101 6.27 1.00 -1.88
CA LEU A 101 6.97 0.97 -0.60
C LEU A 101 8.48 0.91 -0.81
N LYS A 102 8.95 1.44 -1.94
CA LYS A 102 10.36 1.49 -2.28
C LYS A 102 11.17 2.18 -1.17
N ASP A 103 12.37 1.64 -0.90
CA ASP A 103 13.34 2.16 0.07
C ASP A 103 12.81 2.14 1.52
N CYS A 104 11.71 1.42 1.78
CA CYS A 104 11.18 1.24 3.12
C CYS A 104 11.94 0.17 3.91
N ILE A 105 13.14 0.52 4.38
CA ILE A 105 14.07 -0.38 5.10
C ILE A 105 13.52 -1.04 6.37
N SER A 106 12.32 -0.68 6.81
CA SER A 106 11.73 -1.18 8.07
C SER A 106 10.50 -2.05 7.86
N ILE A 107 10.18 -2.37 6.60
CA ILE A 107 9.24 -3.43 6.30
C ILE A 107 9.93 -4.75 6.61
N LYS A 108 9.42 -5.43 7.63
CA LYS A 108 9.86 -6.77 8.04
C LYS A 108 9.04 -7.84 7.33
N SER A 109 9.59 -9.06 7.29
CA SER A 109 8.91 -10.29 6.84
C SER A 109 7.47 -10.40 7.35
N ASP A 110 7.28 -10.24 8.66
CA ASP A 110 5.99 -10.46 9.32
C ASP A 110 4.92 -9.46 8.82
N SER A 111 5.33 -8.29 8.34
CA SER A 111 4.42 -7.30 7.74
C SER A 111 3.80 -7.82 6.44
N LEU A 112 4.58 -8.53 5.62
CA LEU A 112 4.06 -9.15 4.40
C LEU A 112 3.12 -10.30 4.74
N ASP A 113 3.45 -11.11 5.74
CA ASP A 113 2.60 -12.21 6.17
C ASP A 113 1.24 -11.71 6.66
N ILE A 114 1.24 -10.72 7.55
CA ILE A 114 0.00 -10.08 8.01
C ILE A 114 -0.76 -9.50 6.82
N MET A 115 -0.07 -8.86 5.88
CA MET A 115 -0.72 -8.36 4.67
C MET A 115 -1.40 -9.50 3.91
N ALA A 116 -0.72 -10.63 3.64
CA ALA A 116 -1.30 -11.77 2.93
C ALA A 116 -2.63 -12.25 3.55
N TYR A 117 -2.69 -12.33 4.88
CA TYR A 117 -3.89 -12.74 5.61
C TYR A 117 -5.00 -11.68 5.64
N GLU A 118 -4.63 -10.40 5.71
CA GLU A 118 -5.57 -9.28 5.89
C GLU A 118 -6.07 -8.67 4.57
N LEU A 119 -5.50 -9.04 3.41
CA LEU A 119 -5.96 -8.52 2.11
C LEU A 119 -7.48 -8.69 1.92
N PRO A 120 -8.21 -7.73 1.34
CA PRO A 120 -9.65 -7.89 1.15
C PRO A 120 -10.00 -9.11 0.27
N SER A 121 -11.03 -9.88 0.62
CA SER A 121 -11.37 -11.13 -0.09
C SER A 121 -11.88 -10.93 -1.52
N GLN A 122 -12.35 -9.73 -1.85
CA GLN A 122 -12.75 -9.31 -3.19
C GLN A 122 -11.57 -8.80 -4.04
N LEU A 123 -10.37 -8.61 -3.47
CA LEU A 123 -9.22 -8.08 -4.17
C LEU A 123 -8.82 -9.02 -5.32
N LYS A 124 -8.65 -8.44 -6.51
CA LYS A 124 -8.33 -9.14 -7.76
C LYS A 124 -6.92 -8.88 -8.24
N HIS A 125 -6.41 -7.68 -8.01
CA HIS A 125 -5.08 -7.28 -8.42
C HIS A 125 -4.33 -6.66 -7.26
N LEU A 126 -3.13 -7.18 -7.03
CA LEU A 126 -2.19 -6.63 -6.06
C LEU A 126 -0.89 -6.27 -6.76
N GLN A 127 -0.45 -5.04 -6.55
CA GLN A 127 0.85 -4.58 -6.97
C GLN A 127 1.61 -4.08 -5.75
N ILE A 128 2.81 -4.60 -5.53
CA ILE A 128 3.69 -4.16 -4.43
C ILE A 128 5.06 -3.85 -5.01
N ASN A 129 5.60 -2.67 -4.70
CA ASN A 129 6.99 -2.34 -4.92
C ASN A 129 7.72 -2.26 -3.59
N ILE A 130 8.67 -3.17 -3.38
CA ILE A 130 9.50 -3.33 -2.19
C ILE A 130 10.99 -3.29 -2.58
N ASP A 131 11.29 -2.61 -3.69
CA ASP A 131 12.66 -2.44 -4.15
C ASP A 131 13.47 -1.67 -3.08
N ASN A 132 14.69 -2.17 -2.81
CA ASN A 132 15.55 -1.73 -1.70
C ASN A 132 14.99 -1.89 -0.25
N CYS A 133 14.00 -2.74 -0.01
CA CYS A 133 13.65 -3.15 1.36
C CYS A 133 14.64 -4.22 1.85
N GLU A 134 15.62 -3.85 2.68
CA GLU A 134 16.74 -4.73 3.07
C GLU A 134 16.34 -6.00 3.83
N ASP A 135 15.30 -5.91 4.66
CA ASP A 135 14.80 -7.02 5.48
C ASP A 135 13.88 -7.99 4.71
N ILE A 136 13.59 -7.71 3.43
CA ILE A 136 12.77 -8.59 2.59
C ILE A 136 13.67 -9.43 1.69
N ASN A 137 13.66 -10.74 1.90
CA ASN A 137 14.41 -11.71 1.12
C ASN A 137 13.49 -12.70 0.37
N ASP A 138 14.11 -13.58 -0.41
CA ASP A 138 13.42 -14.57 -1.25
C ASP A 138 12.56 -15.56 -0.42
N GLU A 139 13.00 -15.94 0.79
CA GLU A 139 12.23 -16.81 1.69
C GLU A 139 10.95 -16.13 2.18
N ASN A 140 11.05 -14.87 2.60
CA ASN A 140 9.89 -14.09 3.04
C ASN A 140 8.88 -13.90 1.91
N LEU A 141 9.35 -13.68 0.68
CA LEU A 141 8.48 -13.53 -0.47
C LEU A 141 7.83 -14.83 -0.89
N ASN A 142 8.55 -15.95 -0.84
CA ASN A 142 7.95 -17.27 -1.04
C ASN A 142 6.84 -17.54 -0.01
N HIS A 143 7.10 -17.22 1.27
CA HIS A 143 6.10 -17.37 2.31
C HIS A 143 4.87 -16.48 2.08
N PHE A 144 5.07 -15.22 1.70
CA PHE A 144 3.99 -14.30 1.31
C PHE A 144 3.14 -14.86 0.16
N LEU A 145 3.78 -15.35 -0.90
CA LEU A 145 3.12 -15.92 -2.08
C LEU A 145 2.26 -17.14 -1.74
N LYS A 146 2.75 -18.01 -0.87
CA LYS A 146 2.02 -19.22 -0.42
C LYS A 146 0.77 -18.90 0.41
N ASN A 147 0.76 -17.76 1.09
CA ASN A 147 -0.33 -17.37 1.99
C ASN A 147 -1.30 -16.36 1.36
N ILE A 148 -1.02 -15.88 0.16
CA ILE A 148 -1.86 -14.89 -0.49
C ILE A 148 -3.23 -15.46 -0.85
N LYS A 149 -4.29 -14.64 -0.76
CA LYS A 149 -5.67 -15.12 -0.94
C LYS A 149 -5.90 -15.67 -2.36
N PRO A 150 -6.60 -16.82 -2.50
CA PRO A 150 -6.94 -17.41 -3.81
C PRO A 150 -7.80 -16.52 -4.72
N SER A 151 -8.38 -15.43 -4.20
CA SER A 151 -9.21 -14.50 -4.96
C SER A 151 -8.42 -13.64 -5.95
N LEU A 152 -7.10 -13.55 -5.78
CA LEU A 152 -6.20 -12.74 -6.60
C LEU A 152 -5.98 -13.41 -7.96
N THR A 153 -6.22 -12.62 -9.01
CA THR A 153 -6.04 -13.02 -10.41
C THR A 153 -4.85 -12.31 -11.06
N GLY A 154 -4.28 -11.30 -10.40
CA GLY A 154 -3.08 -10.62 -10.85
C GLY A 154 -2.22 -10.20 -9.66
N LEU A 155 -0.94 -10.55 -9.73
CA LEU A 155 0.07 -10.13 -8.77
C LEU A 155 1.24 -9.52 -9.53
N THR A 156 1.72 -8.38 -9.07
CA THR A 156 2.93 -7.76 -9.58
C THR A 156 3.81 -7.35 -8.42
N LEU A 157 4.99 -7.94 -8.34
CA LEU A 157 6.01 -7.62 -7.35
C LEU A 157 7.17 -6.91 -8.04
N PHE A 158 7.48 -5.69 -7.61
CA PHE A 158 8.69 -4.98 -7.97
C PHE A 158 9.67 -5.08 -6.81
N GLY A 159 10.90 -5.49 -7.10
CA GLY A 159 11.92 -5.72 -6.08
C GLY A 159 13.22 -6.19 -6.71
N ARG A 160 14.17 -6.64 -5.87
CA ARG A 160 15.48 -7.12 -6.31
C ARG A 160 15.34 -8.15 -7.44
N LYS A 161 16.28 -8.09 -8.39
CA LYS A 161 16.31 -8.91 -9.62
C LYS A 161 16.13 -10.43 -9.43
N SER A 162 16.31 -10.98 -8.22
CA SER A 162 16.16 -12.41 -7.92
C SER A 162 14.73 -12.94 -8.05
N LEU A 163 13.71 -12.09 -7.88
CA LEU A 163 12.30 -12.54 -7.87
C LEU A 163 11.78 -13.07 -9.20
N TYR A 164 12.34 -12.61 -10.32
CA TYR A 164 11.97 -13.11 -11.65
C TYR A 164 12.35 -14.58 -11.87
N GLN A 165 13.27 -15.14 -11.07
CA GLN A 165 13.71 -16.53 -11.19
C GLN A 165 12.74 -17.49 -10.50
N LEU A 166 12.18 -17.13 -9.34
CA LEU A 166 11.29 -18.00 -8.56
C LEU A 166 9.97 -18.31 -9.28
N LEU A 167 9.36 -17.31 -9.95
CA LEU A 167 8.10 -17.53 -10.68
C LEU A 167 8.26 -18.33 -11.98
N GLN A 168 9.47 -18.49 -12.50
CA GLN A 168 9.71 -19.29 -13.71
C GLN A 168 10.09 -20.74 -13.42
N GLU A 169 10.37 -21.08 -12.16
CA GLU A 169 10.77 -22.43 -11.75
C GLU A 169 9.60 -23.30 -11.25
N GLU A 170 8.50 -22.72 -10.78
CA GLU A 170 7.32 -23.49 -10.34
C GLU A 170 6.44 -24.02 -11.50
N ASP A 171 6.66 -23.56 -12.74
CA ASP A 171 5.99 -24.05 -13.95
C ASP A 171 6.78 -25.16 -14.69
N LYS A 172 7.79 -25.77 -14.05
CA LYS A 172 8.59 -26.90 -14.59
C LYS A 172 8.46 -28.17 -13.76
#